data_AF-Q9UTJ4-F1
#
_entry.id   AF-Q9UTJ4-F1
#
_cell.length_a   1.000
_cell.length_b   1.000
_cell.length_c   1.000
_cell.angle_alpha   90.00
_cell.angle_beta   90.00
_cell.angle_gamma   90.00
#
_symmetry.space_group_name_H-M   'P 1'
#
loop_
_entity.id
_entity.type
_entity.pdbx_description
1 polymer ?
#
loop_
_entity_poly.entity_id
_entity_poly.type
_entity_poly.pdbx_seq_one_letter_code
_entity_poly.pdbx_strand_id
1 'polypeptide(L)'
;MVNGTKGVCVSGKPWKTEKKAYNRSGLADAQRTPYEKRMEQKRKLDEIKEREKELKREKEEQRAAHAEKIRTRRQAKADRERMELLQAKLHQKVIDRRRRREKRNKMLKER
;
A
#
# COMPACT_ATOMS: atom_id res chain seq x y z
N MET A 1 61.08 -19.17 5.46
CA MET A 1 61.18 -18.08 6.46
C MET A 1 62.13 -17.03 5.92
N VAL A 2 61.62 -15.91 5.42
CA VAL A 2 62.46 -14.76 5.02
C VAL A 2 61.70 -13.51 5.48
N ASN A 3 61.91 -13.11 6.73
CA ASN A 3 61.48 -11.78 7.17
C ASN A 3 62.53 -10.82 6.63
N GLY A 4 62.23 -10.20 5.49
CA GLY A 4 63.04 -9.11 4.94
C GLY A 4 63.19 -8.06 6.03
N THR A 5 64.40 -7.94 6.57
CA THR A 5 64.77 -6.97 7.60
C THR A 5 64.57 -5.58 7.02
N LYS A 6 63.40 -4.97 7.26
CA LYS A 6 63.20 -3.56 6.95
C LYS A 6 64.21 -2.77 7.78
N GLY A 7 64.98 -1.90 7.13
CA GLY A 7 65.98 -1.06 7.79
C GLY A 7 65.37 -0.30 8.97
N VAL A 8 66.11 -0.27 10.08
CA VAL A 8 65.68 0.43 11.30
C VAL A 8 65.61 1.93 10.99
N CYS A 9 64.45 2.56 11.19
CA CYS A 9 64.32 4.00 11.03
C CYS A 9 65.05 4.72 12.17
N VAL A 10 65.85 5.75 11.85
CA VAL A 10 66.68 6.48 12.82
C VAL A 10 65.87 7.09 13.96
N SER A 11 64.64 7.56 13.69
CA SER A 11 63.74 8.17 14.70
C SER A 11 62.91 7.15 15.49
N GLY A 12 63.06 5.85 15.23
CA GLY A 12 62.27 4.78 15.86
C GLY A 12 60.80 4.70 15.44
N LYS A 13 60.26 5.69 14.72
CA LYS A 13 58.88 5.69 14.20
C LYS A 13 58.87 5.43 12.69
N PRO A 14 58.20 4.37 12.20
CA PRO A 14 58.06 4.16 10.77
C PRO A 14 57.15 5.25 10.16
N TRP A 15 57.55 5.80 9.01
CA TRP A 15 56.78 6.83 8.30
C TRP A 15 55.55 6.30 7.56
N LYS A 16 55.45 4.98 7.37
CA LYS A 16 54.27 4.28 6.84
C LYS A 16 53.75 3.26 7.84
N THR A 17 52.43 3.10 7.87
CA THR A 17 51.79 1.95 8.52
C THR A 17 52.13 0.65 7.78
N GLU A 18 52.34 -0.42 8.53
CA GLU A 18 52.55 -1.73 7.95
C GLU A 18 51.24 -2.25 7.35
N LYS A 19 51.17 -2.29 6.02
CA LYS A 19 50.04 -2.88 5.32
C LYS A 19 50.17 -4.41 5.37
N LYS A 20 49.21 -5.07 6.01
CA LYS A 20 49.02 -6.52 5.87
C LYS A 20 48.34 -6.80 4.53
N ALA A 21 48.65 -7.93 3.92
CA ALA A 21 47.92 -8.39 2.75
C ALA A 21 46.43 -8.54 3.09
N TYR A 22 45.55 -8.13 2.18
CA TYR A 22 44.12 -8.29 2.36
C TYR A 22 43.75 -9.76 2.23
N ASN A 23 43.25 -10.34 3.32
CA ASN A 23 42.87 -11.74 3.35
C ASN A 23 41.43 -11.90 2.83
N ARG A 24 41.14 -13.04 2.18
CA ARG A 24 39.76 -13.39 1.75
C ARG A 24 38.74 -13.41 2.88
N SER A 25 39.17 -13.48 4.15
CA SER A 25 38.29 -13.34 5.31
C SER A 25 37.68 -11.94 5.46
N GLY A 26 38.28 -10.91 4.87
CA GLY A 26 37.73 -9.56 4.84
C GLY A 26 36.71 -9.34 3.72
N LEU A 27 36.52 -10.31 2.82
CA LEU A 27 35.59 -10.24 1.70
C LEU A 27 34.15 -10.41 2.23
N ALA A 28 33.17 -9.77 1.60
CA ALA A 28 31.77 -10.01 1.95
C ALA A 28 31.42 -11.49 1.73
N ASP A 29 30.48 -12.05 2.51
CA ASP A 29 30.15 -13.48 2.43
C ASP A 29 29.65 -13.88 1.02
N ALA A 30 28.98 -12.96 0.33
CA ALA A 30 28.55 -13.10 -1.07
C ALA A 30 29.71 -13.12 -2.08
N GLN A 31 30.92 -12.74 -1.72
CA GLN A 31 32.12 -12.86 -2.55
C GLN A 31 32.98 -14.06 -2.13
N ARG A 32 32.85 -14.49 -0.87
CA ARG A 32 33.51 -15.68 -0.33
C ARG A 32 32.85 -16.99 -0.77
N THR A 33 31.53 -16.98 -0.95
CA THR A 33 30.76 -18.16 -1.34
C THR A 33 30.95 -18.53 -2.83
N PRO A 34 31.07 -19.83 -3.15
CA PRO A 34 31.07 -20.30 -4.54
C PRO A 34 29.84 -19.82 -5.31
N TYR A 35 29.98 -19.58 -6.61
CA TYR A 35 28.91 -19.09 -7.47
C TYR A 35 27.66 -19.97 -7.42
N GLU A 36 27.83 -21.29 -7.42
CA GLU A 36 26.73 -22.27 -7.35
C GLU A 36 25.86 -22.06 -6.10
N LYS A 37 26.47 -21.93 -4.91
CA LYS A 37 25.74 -21.66 -3.66
C LYS A 37 24.98 -20.34 -3.70
N ARG A 38 25.53 -19.31 -4.35
CA ARG A 38 24.83 -18.02 -4.52
C ARG A 38 23.64 -18.14 -5.45
N MET A 39 23.77 -18.93 -6.51
CA MET A 39 22.66 -19.18 -7.45
C MET A 39 21.55 -20.00 -6.78
N GLU A 40 21.89 -21.00 -5.98
CA GLU A 40 20.91 -21.74 -5.17
C GLU A 40 20.18 -20.83 -4.18
N GLN A 41 20.91 -19.96 -3.46
CA GLN A 41 20.29 -18.98 -2.56
C GLN A 41 19.38 -18.01 -3.31
N LYS A 42 19.78 -17.53 -4.48
CA LYS A 42 18.94 -16.67 -5.32
C LYS A 42 17.65 -17.37 -5.75
N ARG A 43 17.74 -18.61 -6.25
CA ARG A 43 16.56 -19.40 -6.63
C ARG A 43 15.58 -19.55 -5.47
N LYS A 44 16.07 -19.91 -4.28
CA LYS A 44 15.25 -19.99 -3.06
C LYS A 44 14.58 -18.66 -2.70
N LEU A 45 15.31 -17.55 -2.80
CA LEU A 45 14.75 -16.22 -2.54
C LEU A 45 13.71 -15.81 -3.58
N ASP A 46 13.91 -16.17 -4.84
CA ASP A 46 12.97 -15.86 -5.91
C ASP A 46 11.68 -16.66 -5.76
N GLU A 47 11.75 -17.95 -5.39
CA GLU A 47 10.59 -18.78 -5.03
C GLU A 47 9.81 -18.19 -3.84
N ILE A 48 10.52 -17.76 -2.78
CA ILE A 48 9.89 -17.12 -1.61
C ILE A 48 9.17 -15.82 -2.02
N LYS A 49 9.82 -14.99 -2.83
CA LYS A 49 9.24 -13.71 -3.29
C LYS A 49 8.03 -13.92 -4.20
N GLU A 50 8.05 -14.92 -5.06
CA GLU A 50 6.90 -15.28 -5.89
C GLU A 50 5.72 -15.66 -5.01
N ARG A 51 5.95 -16.53 -4.01
CA ARG A 51 4.93 -16.92 -3.06
C ARG A 51 4.39 -15.73 -2.24
N GLU A 52 5.27 -14.84 -1.79
CA GLU A 52 4.87 -13.62 -1.07
C GLU A 52 4.00 -12.71 -1.96
N LYS A 53 4.36 -12.57 -3.23
CA LYS A 53 3.62 -11.75 -4.21
C LYS A 53 2.22 -12.31 -4.46
N GLU A 54 2.06 -13.63 -4.57
CA GLU A 54 0.75 -14.30 -4.66
C GLU A 54 -0.13 -13.97 -3.46
N LEU A 55 0.39 -14.19 -2.24
CA LEU A 55 -0.35 -13.92 -1.00
C LEU A 55 -0.73 -12.44 -0.86
N LYS A 56 0.17 -11.53 -1.25
CA LYS A 56 -0.10 -10.10 -1.23
C LYS A 56 -1.19 -9.72 -2.24
N ARG A 57 -1.16 -10.30 -3.44
CA ARG A 57 -2.17 -10.07 -4.48
C ARG A 57 -3.55 -10.52 -4.00
N GLU A 58 -3.66 -11.73 -3.44
CA GLU A 58 -4.92 -12.23 -2.88
C GLU A 58 -5.48 -11.28 -1.79
N LYS A 59 -4.61 -10.80 -0.91
CA LYS A 59 -5.00 -9.85 0.15
C LYS A 59 -5.45 -8.50 -0.40
N GLU A 60 -4.78 -8.00 -1.43
CA GLU A 60 -5.15 -6.75 -2.10
C GLU A 60 -6.47 -6.87 -2.85
N GLU A 61 -6.72 -8.00 -3.51
CA GLU A 61 -8.00 -8.31 -4.16
C GLU A 61 -9.15 -8.37 -3.15
N GLN A 62 -8.95 -9.01 -1.99
CA GLN A 62 -9.94 -9.03 -0.91
C GLN A 62 -10.23 -7.63 -0.35
N ARG A 63 -9.19 -6.80 -0.17
CA ARG A 63 -9.34 -5.41 0.28
C ARG A 63 -10.09 -4.55 -0.75
N ALA A 64 -9.76 -4.70 -2.03
CA ALA A 64 -10.42 -4.00 -3.12
C ALA A 64 -11.90 -4.39 -3.20
N ALA A 65 -12.23 -5.68 -3.14
CA ALA A 65 -13.60 -6.18 -3.12
C ALA A 65 -14.40 -5.66 -1.91
N HIS A 66 -13.77 -5.57 -0.73
CA HIS A 66 -14.42 -5.00 0.45
C HIS A 66 -14.69 -3.49 0.29
N ALA A 67 -13.72 -2.74 -0.24
CA ALA A 67 -13.87 -1.32 -0.49
C ALA A 67 -14.97 -1.03 -1.54
N GLU A 68 -15.06 -1.85 -2.59
CA GLU A 68 -16.12 -1.78 -3.59
C GLU A 68 -17.50 -2.01 -2.96
N LYS A 69 -17.67 -3.07 -2.16
CA LYS A 69 -18.91 -3.36 -1.42
C LYS A 69 -19.35 -2.20 -0.52
N ILE A 70 -18.41 -1.53 0.14
CA ILE A 70 -18.71 -0.35 0.96
C ILE A 70 -19.18 0.82 0.06
N ARG A 71 -18.50 1.04 -1.07
CA ARG A 71 -18.80 2.13 -2.00
C ARG A 71 -20.19 1.97 -2.61
N THR A 72 -20.52 0.78 -3.11
CA THR A 72 -21.84 0.48 -3.71
C THR A 72 -22.96 0.64 -2.70
N ARG A 73 -22.77 0.17 -1.45
CA ARG A 73 -23.74 0.38 -0.36
C ARG A 73 -23.94 1.86 -0.04
N ARG A 74 -22.88 2.66 -0.03
CA ARG A 74 -22.96 4.11 0.21
C ARG A 74 -23.67 4.83 -0.93
N GLN A 75 -23.38 4.48 -2.18
CA GLN A 75 -24.07 5.01 -3.35
C GLN A 75 -25.56 4.67 -3.33
N ALA A 76 -25.91 3.39 -3.12
CA ALA A 76 -27.31 2.96 -3.02
C ALA A 76 -28.06 3.61 -1.83
N LYS A 77 -27.37 3.96 -0.74
CA LYS A 77 -27.97 4.73 0.35
C LYS A 77 -28.19 6.19 -0.05
N ALA A 78 -27.19 6.85 -0.63
CA ALA A 78 -27.29 8.24 -1.08
C ALA A 78 -28.38 8.42 -2.15
N ASP A 79 -28.51 7.47 -3.08
CA ASP A 79 -29.55 7.50 -4.10
C ASP A 79 -30.94 7.32 -3.48
N ARG A 80 -31.12 6.42 -2.51
CA ARG A 80 -32.37 6.29 -1.77
C ARG A 80 -32.73 7.56 -1.01
N GLU A 81 -31.81 8.12 -0.25
CA GLU A 81 -32.02 9.38 0.50
C GLU A 81 -32.38 10.54 -0.44
N ARG A 82 -31.73 10.61 -1.61
CA ARG A 82 -32.08 11.59 -2.65
C ARG A 82 -33.52 11.39 -3.15
N MET A 83 -33.92 10.16 -3.44
CA MET A 83 -35.27 9.86 -3.90
C MET A 83 -36.32 10.12 -2.83
N GLU A 84 -36.05 9.78 -1.57
CA GLU A 84 -36.92 10.07 -0.43
C GLU A 84 -37.11 11.58 -0.23
N LEU A 85 -36.02 12.37 -0.31
CA LEU A 85 -36.10 13.83 -0.28
C LEU A 85 -36.93 14.41 -1.44
N LEU A 86 -36.79 13.86 -2.65
CA LEU A 86 -37.58 14.26 -3.81
C LEU A 86 -39.06 13.89 -3.63
N GLN A 87 -39.34 12.68 -3.14
CA GLN A 87 -40.70 12.22 -2.85
C GLN A 87 -41.34 13.08 -1.77
N ALA A 88 -40.64 13.41 -0.68
CA ALA A 88 -41.13 14.29 0.36
C ALA A 88 -41.43 15.70 -0.17
N LYS A 89 -40.52 16.27 -0.98
CA LYS A 89 -40.74 17.57 -1.65
C LYS A 89 -41.93 17.54 -2.61
N LEU A 90 -42.09 16.47 -3.39
CA LEU A 90 -43.22 16.29 -4.30
C LEU A 90 -44.52 16.10 -3.53
N HIS A 91 -44.51 15.27 -2.49
CA HIS A 91 -45.67 15.01 -1.63
C HIS A 91 -46.13 16.30 -0.95
N GLN A 92 -45.20 17.13 -0.45
CA GLN A 92 -45.54 18.44 0.11
C GLN A 92 -46.21 19.35 -0.92
N LYS A 93 -45.67 19.42 -2.15
CA LYS A 93 -46.29 20.19 -3.24
C LYS A 93 -47.68 19.66 -3.61
N VAL A 94 -47.90 18.35 -3.54
CA VAL A 94 -49.21 17.74 -3.78
C VAL A 94 -50.20 18.05 -2.65
N ILE A 95 -49.78 17.94 -1.38
CA ILE A 95 -50.58 18.31 -0.21
C ILE A 95 -50.99 19.78 -0.28
N ASP A 96 -50.03 20.67 -0.54
CA ASP A 96 -50.29 22.11 -0.60
C ASP A 96 -51.24 22.45 -1.75
N ARG A 97 -51.09 21.81 -2.91
CA ARG A 97 -52.03 21.96 -4.05
C ARG A 97 -53.42 21.46 -3.69
N ARG A 98 -53.54 20.33 -2.98
CA ARG A 98 -54.82 19.78 -2.53
C ARG A 98 -55.52 20.75 -1.55
N ARG A 99 -54.81 21.24 -0.53
CA ARG A 99 -55.32 22.25 0.42
C ARG A 99 -55.81 23.52 -0.26
N ARG A 100 -55.09 24.02 -1.28
CA ARG A 100 -55.52 25.20 -2.06
C ARG A 100 -56.79 24.94 -2.87
N ARG A 101 -56.92 23.75 -3.47
CA ARG A 101 -58.13 23.35 -4.20
C ARG A 101 -59.32 23.18 -3.27
N GLU A 102 -59.13 22.56 -2.11
CA GLU A 102 -60.17 22.44 -1.07
C GLU A 102 -60.62 23.81 -0.57
N LYS A 103 -59.69 24.74 -0.29
CA LYS A 103 -60.03 26.13 0.07
C LYS A 103 -60.81 26.84 -1.02
N ARG A 104 -60.41 26.70 -2.29
CA ARG A 104 -61.13 27.29 -3.43
C ARG A 104 -62.51 26.68 -3.60
N ASN A 105 -62.64 25.36 -3.54
CA ASN A 105 -63.93 24.67 -3.66
C ASN A 105 -64.88 25.03 -2.53
N LYS A 106 -64.36 25.19 -1.29
CA LYS A 106 -65.15 25.69 -0.16
C LYS A 106 -65.69 27.10 -0.42
N MET A 107 -64.81 28.03 -0.81
CA MET A 107 -65.19 29.42 -1.15
C MET A 107 -66.18 29.50 -2.33
N LEU A 108 -66.12 28.58 -3.29
CA LEU A 108 -67.03 28.51 -4.43
C LEU A 108 -68.36 27.81 -4.11
N LYS A 109 -68.40 26.96 -3.08
CA LYS A 109 -69.62 26.27 -2.63
C LYS A 109 -70.41 27.10 -1.62
N GLU A 110 -69.74 27.99 -0.89
CA GLU A 110 -70.35 28.97 0.03
C GLU A 110 -70.80 30.27 -0.69
N ARG A 111 -70.54 30.40 -1.99
CA ARG A 111 -71.03 31.49 -2.84
C ARG A 111 -72.18 31.02 -3.71
#